data_AF-A0A444XAB1-F1
#
_entry.id   AF-A0A444XAB1-F1
#
_cell.length_a   1.000
_cell.length_b   1.000
_cell.length_c   1.000
_cell.angle_alpha   90.00
_cell.angle_beta   90.00
_cell.angle_gamma   90.00
#
_symmetry.space_group_name_H-M   'P 1'
#
loop_
_entity.id
_entity.type
_entity.pdbx_description
1 polymer ?
#
loop_
_entity_poly.entity_id
_entity_poly.type
_entity_poly.pdbx_seq_one_letter_code
_entity_poly.pdbx_strand_id
1 'polypeptide(L)'
;MTHTTLTSAHYSLLSLSVMATNANTTAGECITAFSDNGTVESSRYFHARRTVLEMLRDRGYDVPDSELTRSLAEFRSLYGQIPDAETLRISVSLRSDPSKMVLVVFMGPVDIIKKQTLKSIHDQIPDKGKLNGLLVIVQSKMTSYAKKELMESYPSKVEIFEITDLLVNMAKHLLQPKYEVLTADEKQALLMKHNLEEKQLPLMLKTEAIARYYGWEKGQVVKITHTGGLIHSLVTYRCVV
;
A
#
# COMPACT_ATOMS: atom_id res chain seq x y z
N MET A 1 -68.40 74.80 15.24
CA MET A 1 -67.97 73.85 16.28
C MET A 1 -66.56 73.38 15.89
N THR A 2 -65.48 74.10 16.25
CA THR A 2 -64.68 73.93 17.50
C THR A 2 -64.17 72.47 17.65
N HIS A 3 -62.91 72.12 17.90
CA HIS A 3 -61.67 72.83 18.25
C HIS A 3 -60.47 71.88 17.99
N THR A 4 -59.29 72.51 17.94
CA THR A 4 -57.89 72.07 17.74
C THR A 4 -57.28 71.16 18.83
N THR A 5 -56.07 70.61 18.54
CA THR A 5 -54.87 70.31 19.40
C THR A 5 -54.45 68.82 19.52
N LEU A 6 -53.33 68.38 18.92
CA LEU A 6 -51.90 68.31 19.41
C LEU A 6 -51.64 67.17 20.41
N THR A 7 -50.89 66.10 20.09
CA THR A 7 -49.44 65.86 20.34
C THR A 7 -49.29 64.31 20.30
N SER A 8 -48.21 63.64 19.92
CA SER A 8 -46.84 63.67 20.45
C SER A 8 -45.95 62.77 19.57
N ALA A 9 -44.69 63.18 19.42
CA ALA A 9 -43.64 62.51 18.67
C ALA A 9 -42.91 61.43 19.51
N HIS A 10 -42.39 60.39 18.84
CA HIS A 10 -41.32 59.56 19.39
C HIS A 10 -40.30 59.17 18.29
N TYR A 11 -39.15 59.85 18.34
CA TYR A 11 -37.74 59.41 18.15
C TYR A 11 -37.48 58.19 17.24
N SER A 12 -36.93 58.37 16.02
CA SER A 12 -35.50 58.55 15.67
C SER A 12 -34.65 57.28 15.77
N LEU A 13 -33.94 56.94 14.68
CA LEU A 13 -32.48 56.80 14.64
C LEU A 13 -32.03 56.49 13.20
N LEU A 14 -31.49 57.52 12.54
CA LEU A 14 -30.61 57.40 11.39
C LEU A 14 -29.32 56.72 11.87
N SER A 15 -29.00 55.54 11.36
CA SER A 15 -27.68 54.94 11.56
C SER A 15 -26.68 55.58 10.60
N LEU A 16 -25.70 56.27 11.21
CA LEU A 16 -24.52 56.79 10.54
C LEU A 16 -23.72 55.66 9.89
N SER A 17 -23.27 55.95 8.67
CA SER A 17 -22.15 55.28 8.01
C SER A 17 -20.90 55.32 8.90
N VAL A 18 -20.34 54.15 9.18
CA VAL A 18 -18.96 53.99 9.63
C VAL A 18 -18.27 53.07 8.62
N MET A 19 -17.40 53.65 7.81
CA MET A 19 -16.37 52.91 7.10
C MET A 19 -15.36 52.38 8.12
N ALA A 20 -15.22 51.06 8.19
CA ALA A 20 -14.11 50.40 8.88
C ALA A 20 -13.69 49.13 8.11
N THR A 21 -12.64 49.31 7.31
CA THR A 21 -11.47 48.42 7.15
C THR A 21 -11.68 46.93 6.88
N ASN A 22 -11.19 46.51 5.71
CA ASN A 22 -10.79 45.15 5.30
C ASN A 22 -10.43 44.22 6.47
N ALA A 23 -11.33 43.27 6.75
CA ALA A 23 -10.98 42.01 7.38
C ALA A 23 -10.91 40.96 6.26
N ASN A 24 -9.67 40.63 5.87
CA ASN A 24 -9.36 39.51 5.00
C ASN A 24 -9.60 38.23 5.81
N THR A 25 -10.86 37.80 5.90
CA THR A 25 -11.22 36.53 6.53
C THR A 25 -10.80 35.43 5.57
N THR A 26 -9.63 34.82 5.81
CA THR A 26 -9.27 33.53 5.25
C THR A 26 -10.39 32.56 5.60
N ALA A 27 -11.29 32.32 4.64
CA ALA A 27 -12.29 31.27 4.73
C ALA A 27 -11.53 29.98 5.02
N GLY A 28 -11.63 29.48 6.25
CA GLY A 28 -11.00 28.23 6.65
C GLY A 28 -11.37 27.17 5.64
N GLU A 29 -10.37 26.49 5.07
CA GLU A 29 -10.56 25.35 4.19
C GLU A 29 -11.47 24.36 4.91
N CYS A 30 -12.72 24.26 4.45
CA CYS A 30 -13.71 23.37 5.03
C CYS A 30 -13.19 21.93 4.91
N ILE A 31 -13.49 21.05 5.89
CA ILE A 31 -13.12 19.62 5.85
C ILE A 31 -13.60 18.97 4.54
N THR A 32 -14.67 19.49 3.93
CA THR A 32 -15.18 19.06 2.63
C THR A 32 -14.23 19.32 1.45
N ALA A 33 -13.30 20.27 1.56
CA ALA A 33 -12.26 20.51 0.54
C ALA A 33 -11.23 19.36 0.48
N PHE A 34 -11.08 18.61 1.57
CA PHE A 34 -10.29 17.37 1.62
C PHE A 34 -11.13 16.13 1.26
N SER A 35 -12.43 16.28 1.01
CA SER A 35 -13.27 15.16 0.62
C SER A 35 -12.91 14.73 -0.78
N ASP A 36 -12.46 13.48 -0.87
CA ASP A 36 -12.32 12.82 -2.14
C ASP A 36 -13.70 12.65 -2.81
N ASN A 37 -13.90 13.30 -3.96
CA ASN A 37 -15.15 13.23 -4.74
C ASN A 37 -15.23 12.02 -5.69
N GLY A 38 -14.19 11.18 -5.75
CA GLY A 38 -14.22 9.99 -6.60
C GLY A 38 -14.75 8.76 -5.87
N THR A 39 -14.80 7.64 -6.58
CA THR A 39 -15.33 6.40 -6.02
C THR A 39 -14.40 5.78 -4.99
N VAL A 40 -14.98 5.01 -4.07
CA VAL A 40 -14.22 4.17 -3.12
C VAL A 40 -13.37 3.12 -3.84
N GLU A 41 -13.87 2.57 -4.96
CA GLU A 41 -13.13 1.56 -5.75
C GLU A 41 -11.83 2.12 -6.33
N SER A 42 -11.88 3.29 -6.96
CA SER A 42 -10.68 3.93 -7.53
C SER A 42 -9.65 4.26 -6.45
N SER A 43 -10.10 4.73 -5.28
CA SER A 43 -9.24 4.98 -4.12
C SER A 43 -8.61 3.68 -3.61
N ARG A 44 -9.39 2.59 -3.49
CA ARG A 44 -8.91 1.28 -3.05
C ARG A 44 -7.80 0.75 -3.96
N TYR A 45 -8.03 0.74 -5.27
CA TYR A 45 -7.04 0.29 -6.24
C TYR A 45 -5.80 1.18 -6.26
N PHE A 46 -5.98 2.50 -6.17
CA PHE A 46 -4.86 3.44 -6.10
C PHE A 46 -3.95 3.13 -4.92
N HIS A 47 -4.51 3.01 -3.71
CA HIS A 47 -3.72 2.73 -2.51
C HIS A 47 -3.04 1.37 -2.56
N ALA A 48 -3.78 0.32 -2.96
CA ALA A 48 -3.20 -1.02 -3.11
C ALA A 48 -2.08 -1.05 -4.15
N ARG A 49 -2.28 -0.45 -5.32
CA ARG A 49 -1.28 -0.38 -6.39
C ARG A 49 -0.04 0.39 -5.96
N ARG A 50 -0.20 1.52 -5.25
CA ARG A 50 0.91 2.29 -4.71
C ARG A 50 1.72 1.47 -3.69
N THR A 51 1.06 0.81 -2.74
CA THR A 51 1.75 -0.05 -1.76
C THR A 51 2.51 -1.18 -2.44
N VAL A 52 1.96 -1.77 -3.51
CA VAL A 52 2.65 -2.81 -4.28
C VAL A 52 3.86 -2.25 -5.02
N LEU A 53 3.76 -1.09 -5.65
CA LEU A 53 4.90 -0.43 -6.30
C LEU A 53 6.03 -0.13 -5.29
N GLU A 54 5.67 0.35 -4.09
CA GLU A 54 6.61 0.57 -3.00
C GLU A 54 7.28 -0.74 -2.56
N MET A 55 6.48 -1.79 -2.35
CA MET A 55 6.97 -3.13 -2.01
C MET A 55 7.93 -3.68 -3.07
N LEU A 56 7.60 -3.52 -4.35
CA LEU A 56 8.46 -3.95 -5.46
C LEU A 56 9.78 -3.19 -5.47
N ARG A 57 9.76 -1.87 -5.24
CA ARG A 57 10.98 -1.07 -5.12
C ARG A 57 11.84 -1.54 -3.95
N ASP A 58 11.23 -1.77 -2.78
CA ASP A 58 11.94 -2.25 -1.58
C ASP A 58 12.53 -3.66 -1.77
N ARG A 59 11.90 -4.48 -2.62
CA ARG A 59 12.41 -5.80 -3.06
C ARG A 59 13.50 -5.71 -4.14
N GLY A 60 13.90 -4.51 -4.57
CA GLY A 60 14.97 -4.29 -5.55
C GLY A 60 14.54 -4.34 -7.02
N TYR A 61 13.24 -4.27 -7.31
CA TYR A 61 12.76 -4.11 -8.69
C TYR A 61 12.91 -2.66 -9.18
N ASP A 62 12.99 -2.50 -10.49
CA ASP A 62 13.10 -1.18 -11.12
C ASP A 62 11.72 -0.55 -11.30
N VAL A 63 11.33 0.27 -10.31
CA VAL A 63 10.06 1.00 -10.29
C VAL A 63 10.34 2.49 -10.48
N PRO A 64 9.78 3.13 -11.52
CA PRO A 64 9.96 4.57 -11.76
C PRO A 64 9.35 5.44 -10.66
N ASP A 65 10.02 6.53 -10.30
CA ASP A 65 9.51 7.48 -9.29
C ASP A 65 8.16 8.09 -9.70
N SER A 66 7.95 8.31 -11.01
CA SER A 66 6.67 8.80 -11.55
C SER A 66 5.48 7.89 -11.24
N GLU A 67 5.71 6.58 -11.10
CA GLU A 67 4.67 5.64 -10.70
C GLU A 67 4.30 5.79 -9.21
N LEU A 68 5.28 6.13 -8.37
CA LEU A 68 5.15 6.22 -6.92
C LEU A 68 4.61 7.57 -6.46
N THR A 69 4.95 8.65 -7.16
CA THR A 69 4.50 10.01 -6.86
C THR A 69 3.16 10.35 -7.50
N ARG A 70 2.60 9.47 -8.34
CA ARG A 70 1.32 9.70 -9.02
C ARG A 70 0.22 9.99 -8.00
N SER A 71 -0.54 11.06 -8.26
CA SER A 71 -1.69 11.45 -7.46
C SER A 71 -2.92 10.58 -7.76
N LEU A 72 -3.88 10.56 -6.83
CA LEU A 72 -5.15 9.87 -7.03
C LEU A 72 -5.97 10.47 -8.20
N ALA A 73 -5.86 11.78 -8.43
CA ALA A 73 -6.54 12.45 -9.54
C ALA A 73 -5.98 11.98 -10.90
N GLU A 74 -4.65 11.93 -11.04
CA GLU A 74 -4.01 11.40 -12.25
C GLU A 74 -4.32 9.93 -12.46
N PHE A 75 -4.31 9.13 -11.39
CA PHE A 75 -4.70 7.73 -11.45
C PHE A 75 -6.11 7.57 -12.03
N ARG A 76 -7.08 8.37 -11.58
CA ARG A 76 -8.45 8.35 -12.12
C ARG A 76 -8.54 8.88 -13.55
N SER A 77 -7.69 9.83 -13.93
CA SER A 77 -7.62 10.26 -15.32
C SER A 77 -7.15 9.14 -16.25
N LEU A 78 -6.29 8.23 -15.76
CA LEU A 78 -5.75 7.12 -16.55
C LEU A 78 -6.65 5.88 -16.53
N TYR A 79 -7.18 5.52 -15.37
CA TYR A 79 -7.90 4.26 -15.15
C TYR A 79 -9.41 4.44 -14.94
N GLY A 80 -9.89 5.68 -14.86
CA GLY A 80 -11.28 6.00 -14.62
C GLY A 80 -11.71 5.91 -13.15
N GLN A 81 -12.98 6.22 -12.93
CA GLN A 81 -13.62 6.14 -11.61
C GLN A 81 -13.94 4.70 -11.20
N ILE A 82 -14.09 3.77 -12.15
CA ILE A 82 -14.27 2.34 -11.88
C ILE A 82 -13.18 1.62 -12.68
N PRO A 83 -11.98 1.47 -12.11
CA PRO A 83 -10.87 0.85 -12.81
C PRO A 83 -11.16 -0.59 -13.21
N ASP A 84 -10.85 -0.93 -14.46
CA ASP A 84 -10.76 -2.31 -14.88
C ASP A 84 -9.48 -2.93 -14.30
N ALA A 85 -9.64 -3.98 -13.50
CA ALA A 85 -8.55 -4.67 -12.81
C ALA A 85 -7.47 -5.19 -13.79
N GLU A 86 -7.88 -5.56 -15.00
CA GLU A 86 -6.95 -6.06 -16.03
C GLU A 86 -5.96 -4.99 -16.51
N THR A 87 -6.34 -3.72 -16.46
CA THR A 87 -5.50 -2.58 -16.88
C THR A 87 -4.49 -2.16 -15.81
N LEU A 88 -4.67 -2.63 -14.57
CA LEU A 88 -3.83 -2.27 -13.42
C LEU A 88 -2.56 -3.12 -13.28
N ARG A 89 -2.33 -4.07 -14.21
CA ARG A 89 -1.18 -4.96 -14.21
C ARG A 89 0.13 -4.16 -14.09
N ILE A 90 1.07 -4.69 -13.31
CA ILE A 90 2.42 -4.14 -13.18
C ILE A 90 3.40 -5.18 -13.66
N SER A 91 4.33 -4.78 -14.53
CA SER A 91 5.42 -5.62 -15.01
C SER A 91 6.71 -4.83 -14.87
N VAL A 92 7.61 -5.27 -13.99
CA VAL A 92 8.90 -4.61 -13.75
C VAL A 92 10.02 -5.64 -13.65
N SER A 93 11.19 -5.27 -14.15
CA SER A 93 12.40 -6.10 -14.10
C SER A 93 13.15 -5.90 -12.79
N LEU A 94 13.93 -6.91 -12.40
CA LEU A 94 14.83 -6.80 -11.26
C LEU A 94 16.00 -5.86 -11.61
N ARG A 95 16.38 -4.96 -10.71
CA ARG A 95 17.47 -3.99 -10.96
C ARG A 95 18.82 -4.68 -11.15
N SER A 96 19.06 -5.77 -10.42
CA SER A 96 20.30 -6.55 -10.51
C SER A 96 20.36 -7.51 -11.69
N ASP A 97 19.20 -7.88 -12.26
CA ASP A 97 19.10 -8.84 -13.36
C ASP A 97 17.88 -8.52 -14.23
N PRO A 98 18.04 -7.68 -15.27
CA PRO A 98 16.94 -7.27 -16.14
C PRO A 98 16.28 -8.42 -16.93
N SER A 99 16.91 -9.60 -16.96
CA SER A 99 16.31 -10.80 -17.58
C SER A 99 15.18 -11.39 -16.74
N LYS A 100 15.13 -11.04 -15.45
CA LYS A 100 14.11 -11.48 -14.49
C LYS A 100 13.11 -10.37 -14.26
N MET A 101 11.83 -10.71 -14.36
CA MET A 101 10.72 -9.79 -14.09
C MET A 101 9.71 -10.37 -13.11
N VAL A 102 8.99 -9.48 -12.46
CA VAL A 102 7.80 -9.80 -11.67
C VAL A 102 6.56 -9.27 -12.38
N LEU A 103 5.52 -10.10 -12.41
CA LEU A 103 4.20 -9.70 -12.89
C LEU A 103 3.26 -9.57 -11.69
N VAL A 104 2.53 -8.45 -11.62
CA VAL A 104 1.44 -8.24 -10.68
C VAL A 104 0.13 -8.23 -11.45
N VAL A 105 -0.81 -9.04 -10.99
CA VAL A 105 -2.16 -9.12 -11.56
C VAL A 105 -3.19 -8.78 -10.49
N PHE A 106 -4.06 -7.81 -10.80
CA PHE A 106 -5.22 -7.49 -9.99
C PHE A 106 -6.40 -8.32 -10.48
N MET A 107 -7.05 -9.03 -9.57
CA MET A 107 -8.30 -9.71 -9.83
C MET A 107 -9.43 -8.82 -9.35
N GLY A 108 -10.31 -8.44 -10.29
CA GLY A 108 -11.49 -7.63 -10.00
C GLY A 108 -12.46 -8.30 -9.03
N PRO A 109 -13.49 -7.57 -8.59
CA PRO A 109 -14.52 -8.11 -7.70
C PRO A 109 -15.32 -9.19 -8.44
N VAL A 110 -15.10 -10.45 -8.04
CA VAL A 110 -15.89 -11.62 -8.47
C VAL A 110 -16.35 -12.35 -7.22
N ASP A 111 -17.49 -13.04 -7.22
CA ASP A 111 -17.97 -13.70 -5.99
C ASP A 111 -16.95 -14.70 -5.42
N ILE A 112 -16.45 -15.57 -6.29
CA ILE A 112 -15.45 -16.59 -5.95
C ILE A 112 -14.50 -16.76 -7.14
N ILE A 113 -13.19 -16.69 -6.87
CA ILE A 113 -12.17 -16.95 -7.89
C ILE A 113 -12.13 -18.45 -8.20
N LYS A 114 -12.47 -18.80 -9.45
CA LYS A 114 -12.52 -20.18 -9.97
C LYS A 114 -11.29 -20.48 -10.83
N LYS A 115 -11.02 -21.78 -11.04
CA LYS A 115 -9.96 -22.32 -11.91
C LYS A 115 -9.87 -21.65 -13.29
N GLN A 116 -11.02 -21.42 -13.94
CA GLN A 116 -11.03 -20.90 -15.31
C GLN A 116 -10.37 -19.51 -15.41
N THR A 117 -10.56 -18.65 -14.41
CA THR A 117 -9.95 -17.32 -14.35
C THR A 117 -8.43 -17.40 -14.28
N LEU A 118 -7.89 -18.41 -13.58
CA LEU A 118 -6.44 -18.61 -13.44
C LEU A 118 -5.77 -19.05 -14.73
N LYS A 119 -6.46 -19.88 -15.53
CA LYS A 119 -5.98 -20.29 -16.86
C LYS A 119 -5.85 -19.10 -17.79
N SER A 120 -6.85 -18.20 -17.82
CA SER A 120 -6.79 -17.00 -18.64
C SER A 120 -5.58 -16.13 -18.30
N ILE A 121 -5.26 -15.98 -17.01
CA ILE A 121 -4.06 -15.24 -16.57
C ILE A 121 -2.80 -15.91 -17.07
N HIS A 122 -2.70 -17.24 -16.93
CA HIS A 122 -1.53 -18.01 -17.38
C HIS A 122 -1.23 -17.82 -18.87
N ASP A 123 -2.27 -17.75 -19.69
CA ASP A 123 -2.14 -17.63 -21.14
C ASP A 123 -1.78 -16.21 -21.58
N GLN A 124 -2.09 -15.21 -20.75
CA GLN A 124 -1.78 -13.80 -20.99
C GLN A 124 -0.40 -13.37 -20.49
N ILE A 125 0.33 -14.22 -19.77
CA ILE A 125 1.67 -13.87 -19.30
C ILE A 125 2.64 -13.78 -20.49
N PRO A 126 3.19 -12.58 -20.79
CA PRO A 126 4.17 -12.45 -21.83
C PRO A 126 5.48 -13.10 -21.40
N ASP A 127 6.17 -13.78 -22.33
CA ASP A 127 7.52 -14.30 -22.16
C ASP A 127 7.76 -15.02 -20.82
N LYS A 128 7.08 -16.16 -20.65
CA LYS A 128 7.11 -16.98 -19.43
C LYS A 128 8.52 -17.34 -18.94
N GLY A 129 9.52 -17.30 -19.82
CA GLY A 129 10.91 -17.56 -19.48
C GLY A 129 11.55 -16.48 -18.59
N LYS A 130 11.07 -15.23 -18.65
CA LYS A 130 11.56 -14.13 -17.82
C LYS A 130 10.86 -13.99 -16.48
N LEU A 131 9.73 -14.68 -16.29
CA LEU A 131 8.91 -14.55 -15.09
C LEU A 131 9.64 -15.16 -13.88
N ASN A 132 10.14 -14.31 -13.00
CA ASN A 132 10.77 -14.71 -11.74
C ASN A 132 9.76 -14.80 -10.59
N GLY A 133 8.65 -14.06 -10.67
CA GLY A 133 7.57 -14.14 -9.69
C GLY A 133 6.25 -13.59 -10.18
N LEU A 134 5.16 -14.06 -9.58
CA LEU A 134 3.79 -13.64 -9.83
C LEU A 134 3.15 -13.18 -8.51
N LEU A 135 2.70 -11.93 -8.45
CA LEU A 135 1.88 -11.41 -7.36
C LEU A 135 0.43 -11.31 -7.83
N VAL A 136 -0.48 -11.98 -7.12
CA VAL A 136 -1.91 -11.94 -7.39
C VAL A 136 -2.62 -11.18 -6.28
N ILE A 137 -3.27 -10.09 -6.65
CA ILE A 137 -4.02 -9.23 -5.72
C ILE A 137 -5.50 -9.55 -5.87
N VAL A 138 -6.12 -10.04 -4.80
CA VAL A 138 -7.51 -10.49 -4.81
C VAL A 138 -8.38 -9.55 -3.99
N GLN A 139 -9.58 -9.25 -4.48
CA GLN A 139 -10.61 -8.59 -3.69
C GLN A 139 -11.52 -9.58 -2.96
N SER A 140 -11.63 -10.79 -3.50
CA SER A 140 -12.58 -11.80 -3.05
C SER A 140 -11.87 -13.06 -2.59
N LYS A 141 -12.60 -13.87 -1.80
CA LYS A 141 -12.08 -15.15 -1.34
C LYS A 141 -11.81 -16.08 -2.53
N MET A 142 -10.65 -16.71 -2.49
CA MET A 142 -10.28 -17.75 -3.43
C MET A 142 -10.51 -19.12 -2.78
N THR A 143 -11.04 -20.07 -3.55
CA THR A 143 -11.20 -21.45 -3.06
C THR A 143 -9.85 -22.10 -2.79
N SER A 144 -9.77 -23.01 -1.81
CA SER A 144 -8.54 -23.75 -1.51
C SER A 144 -8.00 -24.50 -2.72
N TYR A 145 -8.88 -25.01 -3.58
CA TYR A 145 -8.52 -25.67 -4.82
C TYR A 145 -7.89 -24.70 -5.83
N ALA A 146 -8.51 -23.54 -6.08
CA ALA A 146 -7.94 -22.51 -6.94
C ALA A 146 -6.59 -21.99 -6.41
N LYS A 147 -6.46 -21.83 -5.08
CA LYS A 147 -5.19 -21.46 -4.45
C LYS A 147 -4.08 -22.47 -4.72
N LYS A 148 -4.39 -23.76 -4.53
CA LYS A 148 -3.44 -24.86 -4.76
C LYS A 148 -3.04 -24.91 -6.23
N GLU A 149 -4.02 -24.86 -7.13
CA GLU A 149 -3.77 -24.87 -8.58
C GLU A 149 -2.92 -23.68 -9.02
N LEU A 150 -3.20 -22.47 -8.52
CA LEU A 150 -2.38 -21.29 -8.79
C LEU A 150 -0.94 -21.46 -8.30
N MET A 151 -0.73 -22.09 -7.14
CA MET A 151 0.63 -22.33 -6.64
C MET A 151 1.39 -23.42 -7.42
N GLU A 152 0.67 -24.42 -7.96
CA GLU A 152 1.27 -25.55 -8.69
C GLU A 152 1.44 -25.29 -10.20
N SER A 153 0.65 -24.39 -10.78
CA SER A 153 0.61 -24.15 -12.23
C SER A 153 1.76 -23.28 -12.76
N TYR A 154 2.48 -22.60 -11.88
CA TYR A 154 3.56 -21.71 -12.27
C TYR A 154 4.90 -22.24 -11.76
N PRO A 155 5.94 -22.28 -12.61
CA PRO A 155 7.28 -22.69 -12.19
C PRO A 155 7.93 -21.67 -11.25
N SER A 156 7.46 -20.43 -11.30
CA SER A 156 7.99 -19.29 -10.56
C SER A 156 7.24 -19.08 -9.25
N LYS A 157 7.83 -18.31 -8.33
CA LYS A 157 7.23 -17.99 -7.03
C LYS A 157 5.90 -17.26 -7.21
N VAL A 158 4.83 -17.78 -6.61
CA VAL A 158 3.51 -17.14 -6.60
C VAL A 158 3.15 -16.66 -5.20
N GLU A 159 2.79 -15.39 -5.08
CA GLU A 159 2.33 -14.76 -3.85
C GLU A 159 0.93 -14.18 -4.04
N ILE A 160 0.11 -14.25 -3.00
CA ILE A 160 -1.28 -13.81 -3.04
C ILE A 160 -1.49 -12.82 -1.92
N PHE A 161 -2.10 -11.68 -2.24
CA PHE A 161 -2.42 -10.61 -1.30
C PHE A 161 -3.90 -10.26 -1.41
N GLU A 162 -4.55 -10.08 -0.27
CA GLU A 162 -5.86 -9.44 -0.26
C GLU A 162 -5.66 -7.94 -0.46
N ILE A 163 -6.51 -7.31 -1.27
CA ILE A 163 -6.40 -5.88 -1.55
C ILE A 163 -6.47 -5.04 -0.27
N THR A 164 -7.20 -5.52 0.74
CA THR A 164 -7.36 -4.91 2.06
C THR A 164 -6.04 -4.84 2.83
N ASP A 165 -5.17 -5.85 2.69
CA ASP A 165 -3.83 -5.87 3.31
C ASP A 165 -2.91 -4.80 2.72
N LEU A 166 -3.23 -4.27 1.53
CA LEU A 166 -2.38 -3.37 0.75
C LEU A 166 -2.83 -1.91 0.80
N LEU A 167 -3.94 -1.58 1.49
CA LEU A 167 -4.45 -0.21 1.54
C LEU A 167 -3.52 0.74 2.31
N VAL A 168 -2.74 0.19 3.24
CA VAL A 168 -1.75 0.93 4.01
C VAL A 168 -0.42 0.17 3.96
N ASN A 169 0.65 0.86 3.59
CA ASN A 169 1.97 0.26 3.64
C ASN A 169 2.46 0.12 5.09
N MET A 170 2.38 -1.10 5.61
CA MET A 170 2.84 -1.44 6.95
C MET A 170 4.34 -1.16 7.19
N ALA A 171 5.19 -1.21 6.16
CA ALA A 171 6.63 -0.99 6.30
C ALA A 171 6.98 0.48 6.59
N LYS A 172 6.03 1.40 6.37
CA LYS A 172 6.21 2.84 6.60
C LYS A 172 5.67 3.32 7.95
N HIS A 173 5.22 2.41 8.80
CA HIS A 173 4.72 2.78 10.12
C HIS A 173 5.84 3.39 10.99
N LEU A 174 5.51 4.41 11.79
CA LEU A 174 6.48 5.17 12.59
C LEU A 174 7.35 4.29 13.51
N LEU A 175 6.73 3.25 14.10
CA LEU A 175 7.39 2.35 15.05
C LEU A 175 8.05 1.13 14.39
N GLN A 176 8.16 1.12 13.05
CA GLN A 176 8.73 -0.01 12.32
C GLN A 176 10.25 -0.04 12.54
N PRO A 177 10.84 -1.16 13.02
CA PRO A 177 12.29 -1.27 13.14
C PRO A 177 12.95 -1.43 11.77
N LYS A 178 14.27 -1.36 11.74
CA LYS A 178 15.04 -1.66 10.53
C LYS A 178 15.25 -3.16 10.39
N TYR A 179 14.97 -3.70 9.20
CA TYR A 179 15.14 -5.11 8.87
C TYR A 179 16.27 -5.30 7.86
N GLU A 180 17.16 -6.24 8.11
CA GLU A 180 18.28 -6.60 7.24
C GLU A 180 18.35 -8.12 7.14
N VAL A 181 18.24 -8.70 5.94
CA VAL A 181 18.44 -10.14 5.73
C VAL A 181 19.93 -10.42 5.76
N LEU A 182 20.36 -11.37 6.59
CA LEU A 182 21.74 -11.80 6.65
C LEU A 182 22.09 -12.69 5.45
N THR A 183 23.29 -12.50 4.92
CA THR A 183 23.92 -13.42 3.97
C THR A 183 24.23 -14.77 4.63
N ALA A 184 24.54 -15.79 3.83
CA ALA A 184 24.92 -17.11 4.35
C ALA A 184 26.14 -17.03 5.28
N ASP A 185 27.14 -16.24 4.91
CA ASP A 185 28.37 -16.05 5.69
C ASP A 185 28.10 -15.28 6.99
N GLU A 186 27.29 -14.22 6.95
CA GLU A 186 26.88 -13.48 8.15
C GLU A 186 26.04 -14.33 9.11
N LYS A 187 25.13 -15.15 8.56
CA LYS A 187 24.35 -16.12 9.33
C LYS A 187 25.28 -17.12 10.02
N GLN A 188 26.24 -17.69 9.30
CA GLN A 188 27.20 -18.64 9.86
C GLN A 188 28.06 -18.00 10.96
N ALA A 189 28.55 -16.77 10.72
CA ALA A 189 29.32 -16.01 11.70
C ALA A 189 28.51 -15.71 12.97
N LEU A 190 27.22 -15.36 12.83
CA LEU A 190 26.32 -15.15 13.96
C LEU A 190 26.16 -16.41 14.81
N LEU A 191 25.89 -17.55 14.17
CA LEU A 191 25.70 -18.84 14.84
C LEU A 191 26.97 -19.27 15.57
N MET A 192 28.14 -19.13 14.94
CA MET A 192 29.43 -19.43 15.57
C MET A 192 29.73 -18.50 16.75
N LYS A 193 29.52 -17.19 16.58
CA LYS A 193 29.78 -16.18 17.62
C LYS A 193 29.01 -16.44 18.91
N HIS A 194 27.76 -16.92 18.77
CA HIS A 194 26.89 -17.18 19.92
C HIS A 194 26.81 -18.67 20.30
N ASN A 195 27.54 -19.54 19.60
CA ASN A 195 27.49 -20.99 19.74
C ASN A 195 26.05 -21.54 19.72
N LEU A 196 25.28 -21.11 18.71
CA LEU A 196 23.87 -21.44 18.53
C LEU A 196 23.66 -22.34 17.30
N GLU A 197 22.63 -23.18 17.38
CA GLU A 197 22.01 -23.82 16.23
C GLU A 197 20.91 -22.92 15.65
N GLU A 198 20.64 -23.05 14.35
CA GLU A 198 19.60 -22.27 13.67
C GLU A 198 18.21 -22.41 14.32
N LYS A 199 17.89 -23.61 14.84
CA LYS A 199 16.61 -23.91 15.50
C LYS A 199 16.43 -23.18 16.83
N GLN A 200 17.52 -22.68 17.43
CA GLN A 200 17.49 -21.95 18.69
C GLN A 200 17.24 -20.45 18.49
N LEU A 201 17.31 -19.96 17.25
CA LEU A 201 16.95 -18.58 16.96
C LEU A 201 15.44 -18.37 17.15
N PRO A 202 15.01 -17.21 17.68
CA PRO A 202 13.60 -16.85 17.69
C PRO A 202 13.00 -16.94 16.29
N LEU A 203 11.78 -17.47 16.19
CA LEU A 203 11.15 -17.74 14.90
C LEU A 203 10.26 -16.59 14.43
N MET A 204 10.11 -16.46 13.12
CA MET A 204 9.19 -15.56 12.44
C MET A 204 8.44 -16.38 11.38
N LEU A 205 7.11 -16.30 11.32
CA LEU A 205 6.38 -17.06 10.30
C LEU A 205 6.57 -16.40 8.93
N LYS A 206 6.73 -17.20 7.88
CA LYS A 206 6.68 -16.73 6.48
C LYS A 206 5.37 -15.99 6.17
N THR A 207 4.29 -16.33 6.88
CA THR A 207 2.97 -15.71 6.74
C THR A 207 2.83 -14.38 7.50
N GLU A 208 3.79 -14.00 8.34
CA GLU A 208 3.77 -12.68 8.98
C GLU A 208 3.81 -11.58 7.93
N ALA A 209 3.10 -10.48 8.20
CA ALA A 209 2.86 -9.45 7.21
C ALA A 209 4.18 -8.81 6.71
N ILE A 210 5.19 -8.64 7.58
CA ILE A 210 6.49 -8.06 7.18
C ILE A 210 7.33 -9.05 6.36
N ALA A 211 7.29 -10.34 6.71
CA ALA A 211 7.97 -11.39 5.95
C ALA A 211 7.35 -11.54 4.56
N ARG A 212 6.01 -11.49 4.49
CA ARG A 212 5.27 -11.43 3.22
C ARG A 212 5.60 -10.17 2.43
N TYR A 213 5.70 -9.00 3.07
CA TYR A 213 6.03 -7.74 2.38
C TYR A 213 7.37 -7.83 1.66
N TYR A 214 8.45 -8.26 2.33
CA TYR A 214 9.77 -8.40 1.70
C TYR A 214 9.95 -9.70 0.91
N GLY A 215 9.01 -10.64 1.02
CA GLY A 215 9.06 -11.92 0.33
C GLY A 215 10.16 -12.85 0.87
N TRP A 216 10.40 -12.83 2.18
CA TRP A 216 11.41 -13.69 2.80
C TRP A 216 11.02 -15.17 2.75
N GLU A 217 12.04 -16.02 2.65
CA GLU A 217 11.95 -17.46 2.51
C GLU A 217 12.43 -18.19 3.76
N LYS A 218 11.97 -19.44 3.90
CA LYS A 218 12.29 -20.26 5.06
C LYS A 218 13.82 -20.45 5.19
N GLY A 219 14.31 -20.35 6.42
CA GLY A 219 15.74 -20.46 6.75
C GLY A 219 16.53 -19.16 6.57
N GLN A 220 15.92 -18.08 6.04
CA GLN A 220 16.54 -16.77 6.08
C GLN A 220 16.53 -16.23 7.52
N VAL A 221 17.65 -15.62 7.93
CA VAL A 221 17.79 -14.97 9.23
C VAL A 221 17.75 -13.47 9.02
N VAL A 222 16.87 -12.79 9.74
CA VAL A 222 16.65 -11.36 9.65
C VAL A 222 17.14 -10.70 10.92
N LYS A 223 18.03 -9.72 10.76
CA LYS A 223 18.46 -8.81 11.81
C LYS A 223 17.44 -7.68 11.93
N ILE A 224 16.96 -7.46 13.14
CA ILE A 224 15.96 -6.46 13.47
C ILE A 224 16.60 -5.45 14.42
N THR A 225 16.70 -4.20 13.98
CA THR A 225 17.28 -3.10 14.77
C THR A 225 16.19 -2.14 15.20
N HIS A 226 15.92 -2.09 16.49
CA HIS A 226 15.02 -1.11 17.11
C HIS A 226 15.84 0.12 17.53
N THR A 227 15.40 1.30 17.12
CA THR A 227 16.01 2.58 17.50
C THR A 227 15.01 3.39 18.32
N GLY A 228 15.48 4.05 19.38
CA GLY A 228 14.65 4.87 20.26
C GLY A 228 14.26 4.20 21.61
N GLY A 229 13.72 5.01 22.52
CA GLY A 229 13.40 4.62 23.90
C GLY A 229 14.57 4.79 24.88
N LEU A 230 14.59 3.96 25.94
CA LEU A 230 15.61 4.00 27.02
C LEU A 230 16.99 3.47 26.60
N ILE A 231 17.04 2.66 25.53
CA ILE A 231 18.25 2.03 25.01
C ILE A 231 18.53 2.67 23.65
N HIS A 232 19.76 3.11 23.41
CA HIS A 232 20.14 3.79 22.17
C HIS A 232 19.81 2.95 20.91
N SER A 233 20.04 1.64 20.98
CA SER A 233 19.64 0.67 19.95
C SER A 233 19.58 -0.75 20.50
N LEU A 234 18.54 -1.52 20.15
CA LEU A 234 18.43 -2.96 20.45
C LEU A 234 18.45 -3.76 19.14
N VAL A 235 19.39 -4.70 19.02
CA VAL A 235 19.50 -5.60 17.88
C VAL A 235 19.04 -7.00 18.28
N THR A 236 18.11 -7.56 17.51
CA THR A 236 17.63 -8.94 17.66
C THR A 236 17.69 -9.67 16.33
N TYR A 237 17.58 -11.00 16.35
CA TYR A 237 17.60 -11.84 15.15
C TYR A 237 16.42 -12.79 15.17
N ARG A 238 15.80 -13.01 14.00
CA ARG A 238 14.75 -14.01 13.83
C ARG A 238 14.97 -14.87 12.60
N CYS A 239 14.63 -16.16 12.70
CA CYS A 239 14.67 -17.10 11.58
C CYS A 239 13.27 -17.30 10.98
N VAL A 240 13.15 -17.21 9.66
CA VAL A 240 11.88 -17.37 8.94
C VAL A 240 11.51 -18.85 8.80
N VAL A 241 10.28 -19.23 9.16
CA VAL A 241 9.75 -20.62 9.12
C VAL A 241 8.42 -20.78 8.42
#